data_AF-M6RAS8-F1
#
_entry.id   AF-M6RAS8-F1
#
_cell.length_a   1.000
_cell.length_b   1.000
_cell.length_c   1.000
_cell.angle_alpha   90.00
_cell.angle_beta   90.00
_cell.angle_gamma   90.00
#
_symmetry.space_group_name_H-M   'P 1'
#
loop_
_entity.id
_entity.type
_entity.pdbx_description
1 polymer ?
#
loop_
_entity_poly.entity_id
_entity_poly.type
_entity_poly.pdbx_seq_one_letter_code
_entity_poly.pdbx_strand_id
1 'polypeptide(L)'
;MRNILLLFISLILLSIVLLIGVLQTSSETLKPPFYYYPNGTIIQSSEEFPGILGKKVDLLELEIAIKMAESGQSYENGIHVYDKGVSETIPVILAPKSYYSVVKEFTRDILISLLYLSVAIWFFFYTRDLYMLLLFGSLSCLSLFNFFLVGFHEFHFLFFFFLYFTAFVILNISFRLRGKELPTRWFAPEIIFSLIAGFVGRTQKADPHIFGILATNGVYFILFSSVICIFFLVTDSIRNLFPIQSLFKKLSLILAFSAISILPFVSVEFSEFISPDFSKLMILFAFLIFPALIIYGTFTYSIVPVQIAFSSSLTSIYLILILAGGYLFLLGAFFKFDPIATDKYLEEFNVLFLCSSIYTMSSINRRLSNLVDTWSFKRNQKLHSAMETISAMISAPISMRATINNMMRKVSEALDISKILVLIPADKFPRTDLKNINFIRISSNSEIWQYFATNTEVTVTTHLAYGLGIRESVYKFLHNSGVQLTYPIFNYSRGKEVLAVFLVGEKKNRKNFNLGELHFLKECTRMASMLLQNYTLLAEEVEKKRIVRDLNMASIIDKTLHVAESRHIQGVKIGFFLYQL
;
A
#
# COMPACT_ATOMS: atom_id res chain seq x y z
N MET A 1 -10.00 -5.54 13.63
CA MET A 1 -8.70 -5.76 12.94
C MET A 1 -7.98 -4.46 12.53
N ARG A 2 -8.64 -3.49 11.87
CA ARG A 2 -8.02 -2.20 11.47
C ARG A 2 -7.38 -1.41 12.63
N ASN A 3 -7.97 -1.48 13.83
CA ASN A 3 -7.45 -0.84 15.03
C ASN A 3 -6.30 -1.61 15.69
N ILE A 4 -6.20 -2.93 15.48
CA ILE A 4 -5.18 -3.78 16.12
C ILE A 4 -3.81 -3.56 15.48
N LEU A 5 -3.76 -3.29 14.18
CA LEU A 5 -2.48 -3.08 13.50
C LEU A 5 -2.01 -1.63 13.58
N LEU A 6 -2.93 -0.66 13.73
CA LEU A 6 -2.58 0.70 14.16
C LEU A 6 -2.02 0.67 15.60
N LEU A 7 -2.59 -0.20 16.46
CA LEU A 7 -2.07 -0.50 17.79
C LEU A 7 -0.71 -1.21 17.73
N PHE A 8 -0.46 -2.10 16.77
CA PHE A 8 0.81 -2.80 16.57
C PHE A 8 1.91 -1.88 16.02
N ILE A 9 1.56 -0.96 15.11
CA ILE A 9 2.48 0.06 14.59
C ILE A 9 2.77 1.10 15.65
N SER A 10 1.76 1.53 16.40
CA SER A 10 2.00 2.35 17.58
C SER A 10 2.81 1.59 18.62
N LEU A 11 2.65 0.26 18.75
CA LEU A 11 3.47 -0.55 19.66
C LEU A 11 4.92 -0.66 19.19
N ILE A 12 5.17 -0.77 17.88
CA ILE A 12 6.51 -0.82 17.29
C ILE A 12 7.16 0.56 17.37
N LEU A 13 6.43 1.63 17.08
CA LEU A 13 6.93 2.99 17.15
C LEU A 13 7.14 3.42 18.62
N LEU A 14 6.23 3.04 19.52
CA LEU A 14 6.39 3.15 20.97
C LEU A 14 7.52 2.25 21.47
N SER A 15 7.72 1.06 20.91
CA SER A 15 8.84 0.18 21.28
C SER A 15 10.16 0.73 20.75
N ILE A 16 10.22 1.40 19.60
CA ILE A 16 11.41 2.08 19.10
C ILE A 16 11.70 3.31 19.97
N VAL A 17 10.67 4.09 20.33
CA VAL A 17 10.81 5.23 21.25
C VAL A 17 11.16 4.79 22.67
N LEU A 18 10.58 3.70 23.18
CA LEU A 18 10.95 3.08 24.46
C LEU A 18 12.31 2.42 24.39
N LEU A 19 12.70 1.79 23.28
CA LEU A 19 14.04 1.21 23.13
C LEU A 19 15.09 2.32 23.07
N ILE A 20 14.79 3.46 22.45
CA ILE A 20 15.63 4.68 22.48
C ILE A 20 15.65 5.32 23.89
N GLY A 21 14.54 5.27 24.63
CA GLY A 21 14.45 5.73 26.01
C GLY A 21 15.02 4.77 27.06
N VAL A 22 15.11 3.47 26.76
CA VAL A 22 15.59 2.39 27.64
C VAL A 22 17.04 2.02 27.32
N LEU A 23 17.54 2.26 26.09
CA LEU A 23 18.95 2.20 25.76
C LEU A 23 19.67 3.45 26.29
N GLN A 24 19.92 3.42 27.60
CA GLN A 24 21.00 4.10 28.33
C GLN A 24 20.98 5.64 28.34
N THR A 25 20.14 6.20 29.20
CA THR A 25 20.16 7.62 29.60
C THR A 25 21.16 7.96 30.72
N SER A 26 22.28 7.23 30.90
CA SER A 26 23.29 7.68 31.88
C SER A 26 24.75 7.29 31.68
N SER A 27 25.11 6.46 30.69
CA SER A 27 26.52 6.11 30.46
C SER A 27 27.11 6.94 29.33
N GLU A 28 28.01 7.86 29.65
CA GLU A 28 28.90 8.48 28.67
C GLU A 28 29.97 7.45 28.28
N THR A 29 30.10 7.20 26.98
CA THR A 29 31.19 6.39 26.44
C THR A 29 32.16 7.29 25.71
N LEU A 30 33.46 7.10 25.92
CA LEU A 30 34.51 7.77 25.16
C LEU A 30 34.42 7.32 23.70
N LYS A 31 34.19 8.25 22.78
CA LYS A 31 34.12 7.96 21.35
C LYS A 31 35.08 8.85 20.55
N PRO A 32 35.61 8.33 19.43
CA PRO A 32 36.36 9.16 18.49
C PRO A 32 35.48 10.25 17.86
N PRO A 33 36.08 11.33 17.32
CA PRO A 33 35.35 12.42 16.69
C PRO A 33 34.76 12.04 15.31
N PHE A 34 34.80 10.76 14.95
CA PHE A 34 34.29 10.20 13.71
C PHE A 34 33.62 8.84 13.94
N TYR A 35 32.69 8.47 13.06
CA TYR A 35 32.07 7.16 13.01
C TYR A 35 32.61 6.34 11.85
N TYR A 36 32.81 5.04 12.11
CA TYR A 36 33.44 4.13 11.16
C TYR A 36 32.71 2.78 11.11
N TYR A 37 32.83 2.11 9.97
CA TYR A 37 32.39 0.72 9.82
C TYR A 37 33.40 -0.23 10.49
N PRO A 38 33.00 -1.47 10.84
CA PRO A 38 33.91 -2.50 11.36
C PRO A 38 35.13 -2.82 10.47
N ASN A 39 35.15 -2.39 9.20
CA ASN A 39 36.29 -2.50 8.29
C ASN A 39 37.28 -1.30 8.38
N GLY A 40 37.05 -0.36 9.30
CA GLY A 40 37.85 0.86 9.49
C GLY A 40 37.46 2.04 8.60
N THR A 41 36.51 1.90 7.68
CA THR A 41 36.10 3.01 6.79
C THR A 41 35.32 4.08 7.55
N ILE A 42 35.78 5.34 7.49
CA ILE A 42 35.10 6.48 8.12
C ILE A 42 33.93 6.97 7.25
N ILE A 43 32.76 7.13 7.88
CA ILE A 43 31.48 7.48 7.22
C ILE A 43 31.07 8.92 7.55
N GLN A 44 31.39 9.36 8.76
CA GLN A 44 31.03 10.68 9.27
C GLN A 44 32.14 11.14 10.21
N SER A 45 32.63 12.37 10.03
CA SER A 45 33.57 13.03 10.94
C SER A 45 32.99 14.33 11.47
N SER A 46 33.58 14.84 12.55
CA SER A 46 33.31 16.17 13.07
C SER A 46 33.73 17.26 12.08
N GLU A 47 33.14 18.45 12.22
CA GLU A 47 33.45 19.64 11.40
C GLU A 47 34.95 20.02 11.43
N GLU A 48 35.68 19.59 12.46
CA GLU A 48 37.11 19.82 12.66
C GLU A 48 37.98 18.99 11.71
N PHE A 49 37.47 17.87 11.18
CA PHE A 49 38.25 16.97 10.32
C PHE A 49 37.47 16.46 9.09
N PRO A 50 37.08 17.33 8.14
CA PRO A 50 36.30 16.94 6.96
C PRO A 50 37.10 16.05 5.98
N GLY A 51 38.44 16.18 5.94
CA GLY A 51 39.32 15.49 5.01
C GLY A 51 39.56 14.00 5.30
N ILE A 52 38.98 13.45 6.37
CA ILE A 52 39.13 12.04 6.76
C ILE A 52 37.99 11.16 6.23
N LEU A 53 36.95 11.77 5.66
CA LEU A 53 35.75 11.05 5.25
C LEU A 53 36.05 10.09 4.09
N GLY A 54 35.65 8.82 4.22
CA GLY A 54 35.93 7.77 3.23
C GLY A 54 37.30 7.09 3.39
N LYS A 55 38.22 7.62 4.21
CA LYS A 55 39.51 6.99 4.50
C LYS A 55 39.38 5.82 5.49
N LYS A 56 40.41 4.96 5.58
CA LYS A 56 40.45 3.83 6.51
C LYS A 56 41.31 4.12 7.72
N VAL A 57 40.77 3.91 8.91
CA VAL A 57 41.48 4.03 10.19
C VAL A 57 42.16 2.72 10.53
N ASP A 58 43.37 2.80 11.11
CA ASP A 58 43.96 1.65 11.79
C ASP A 58 43.13 1.31 13.05
N LEU A 59 42.42 0.19 12.97
CA LEU A 59 41.54 -0.30 14.04
C LEU A 59 42.33 -0.73 15.28
N LEU A 60 43.57 -1.20 15.13
CA LEU A 60 44.39 -1.66 16.25
C LEU A 60 44.87 -0.47 17.08
N GLU A 61 45.34 0.58 16.42
CA GLU A 61 45.74 1.83 17.09
C GLU A 61 44.56 2.52 17.76
N LEU A 62 43.38 2.49 17.12
CA LEU A 62 42.15 3.03 17.70
C LEU A 62 41.71 2.24 18.95
N GLU A 63 41.77 0.91 18.91
CA GLU A 63 41.42 0.08 20.07
C GLU A 63 42.39 0.30 21.23
N ILE A 64 43.68 0.46 20.93
CA ILE A 64 44.70 0.81 21.94
C ILE A 64 44.41 2.19 22.53
N ALA A 65 44.11 3.19 21.70
CA ALA A 65 43.79 4.54 22.16
C ALA A 65 42.55 4.57 23.06
N ILE A 66 41.50 3.81 22.73
CA ILE A 66 40.28 3.70 23.55
C ILE A 66 40.59 3.03 24.90
N LYS A 67 41.30 1.90 24.89
CA LYS A 67 41.68 1.20 26.14
C LYS A 67 42.60 2.02 27.04
N MET A 68 43.55 2.75 26.44
CA MET A 68 44.42 3.66 27.20
C MET A 68 43.62 4.80 27.82
N ALA A 69 42.66 5.39 27.08
CA ALA A 69 41.81 6.45 27.61
C ALA A 69 40.85 5.95 28.71
N GLU A 70 40.31 4.73 28.60
CA GLU A 70 39.54 4.08 29.68
C GLU A 70 40.39 3.85 30.94
N SER A 71 41.70 3.63 30.78
CA SER A 71 42.66 3.53 31.89
C SER A 71 43.19 4.88 32.40
N GLY A 72 42.74 6.00 31.83
CA GLY A 72 43.15 7.36 32.21
C GLY A 72 44.48 7.85 31.62
N GLN A 73 45.02 7.17 30.61
CA GLN A 73 46.27 7.51 29.91
C GLN A 73 45.99 8.15 28.54
N SER A 74 46.81 9.12 28.12
CA SER A 74 46.71 9.75 26.80
C SER A 74 47.53 9.00 25.75
N TYR A 75 46.93 8.72 24.59
CA TYR A 75 47.62 8.15 23.45
C TYR A 75 48.30 9.25 22.62
N GLU A 76 49.62 9.41 22.76
CA GLU A 76 50.37 10.52 22.17
C GLU A 76 50.73 10.36 20.69
N ASN A 77 50.72 9.12 20.17
CA ASN A 77 51.27 8.83 18.83
C ASN A 77 50.33 9.17 17.66
N GLY A 78 49.09 9.60 17.92
CA GLY A 78 48.06 9.81 16.89
C GLY A 78 47.65 8.49 16.20
N ILE A 79 46.51 8.48 15.52
CA ILE A 79 46.03 7.33 14.76
C ILE A 79 46.39 7.50 13.29
N HIS A 80 46.88 6.43 12.68
CA HIS A 80 47.07 6.36 11.24
C HIS A 80 45.73 6.21 10.51
N VAL A 81 45.54 7.11 9.56
CA VAL A 81 44.49 7.05 8.57
C VAL A 81 45.12 6.81 7.21
N TYR A 82 44.70 5.72 6.58
CA TYR A 82 45.15 5.30 5.27
C TYR A 82 44.24 5.83 4.17
N ASP A 83 44.85 6.48 3.18
CA ASP A 83 44.23 6.80 1.90
C ASP A 83 45.16 6.36 0.76
N LYS A 84 44.73 5.37 -0.02
CA LYS A 84 45.43 4.84 -1.21
C LYS A 84 46.97 4.76 -1.12
N GLY A 85 47.48 4.28 0.02
CA GLY A 85 48.92 4.04 0.24
C GLY A 85 49.67 5.19 0.91
N VAL A 86 49.02 6.31 1.23
CA VAL A 86 49.57 7.38 2.07
C VAL A 86 48.93 7.28 3.46
N SER A 87 49.76 7.29 4.50
CA SER A 87 49.32 7.33 5.90
C SER A 87 49.40 8.75 6.43
N GLU A 88 48.26 9.31 6.85
CA GLU A 88 48.20 10.57 7.59
C GLU A 88 48.00 10.24 9.08
N THR A 89 48.77 10.87 9.96
CA THR A 89 48.62 10.70 11.42
C THR A 89 47.74 11.81 11.98
N ILE A 90 46.69 11.43 12.71
CA ILE A 90 45.71 12.37 13.25
C ILE A 90 45.66 12.25 14.77
N PRO A 91 45.76 13.35 15.53
CA PRO A 91 45.65 13.30 16.98
C PRO A 91 44.24 12.83 17.39
N VAL A 92 44.18 11.85 18.29
CA VAL A 92 42.92 11.26 18.74
C VAL A 92 42.40 12.04 19.94
N ILE A 93 41.46 12.94 19.71
CA ILE A 93 40.74 13.60 20.80
C ILE A 93 39.48 12.78 21.06
N LEU A 94 39.52 11.87 22.04
CA LEU A 94 38.33 11.14 22.49
C LEU A 94 37.45 12.08 23.31
N ALA A 95 36.19 12.23 22.91
CA ALA A 95 35.22 13.03 23.62
C ALA A 95 34.18 12.12 24.30
N PRO A 96 33.78 12.41 25.54
CA PRO A 96 32.62 11.75 26.13
C PRO A 96 31.38 12.12 25.31
N LYS A 97 30.76 11.12 24.68
CA LYS A 97 29.50 11.30 23.95
C LYS A 97 28.39 10.53 24.67
N SER A 98 27.31 11.23 25.00
CA SER A 98 26.07 10.62 25.45
C SER A 98 25.37 9.89 24.31
N TYR A 99 24.59 8.86 24.62
CA TYR A 99 23.81 8.12 23.63
C TYR A 99 22.82 9.03 22.86
N TYR A 100 22.30 10.06 23.53
CA TYR A 100 21.43 11.06 22.92
C TYR A 100 22.13 11.88 21.83
N SER A 101 23.40 12.28 22.03
CA SER A 101 24.13 13.04 21.01
C SER A 101 24.37 12.20 19.76
N VAL A 102 24.63 10.90 19.92
CA VAL A 102 24.74 9.94 18.81
C VAL A 102 23.41 9.83 18.04
N VAL A 103 22.29 9.65 18.74
CA VAL A 103 20.96 9.60 18.10
C VAL A 103 20.66 10.89 17.33
N LYS A 104 21.02 12.05 17.90
CA LYS A 104 20.85 13.35 17.24
C LYS A 104 21.67 13.46 15.95
N GLU A 105 22.90 12.96 15.94
CA GLU A 105 23.75 12.96 14.75
C GLU A 105 23.19 12.05 13.63
N PHE A 106 22.47 10.98 13.97
CA PHE A 106 21.84 10.03 13.03
C PHE A 106 20.33 10.24 12.81
N THR A 107 19.75 11.36 13.26
CA THR A 107 18.30 11.62 13.16
C THR A 107 17.77 11.46 11.72
N ARG A 108 18.58 11.81 10.72
CA ARG A 108 18.21 11.73 9.29
C ARG A 108 17.98 10.28 8.85
N ASP A 109 18.85 9.37 9.23
CA ASP A 109 18.74 7.96 8.85
C ASP A 109 17.55 7.29 9.54
N ILE A 110 17.30 7.65 10.81
CA ILE A 110 16.13 7.20 11.57
C ILE A 110 14.84 7.68 10.89
N LEU A 111 14.76 8.94 10.46
CA LEU A 111 13.60 9.48 9.75
C LEU A 111 13.35 8.77 8.42
N ILE A 112 14.42 8.47 7.66
CA ILE A 112 14.31 7.71 6.40
C ILE A 112 13.78 6.29 6.66
N SER A 113 14.33 5.60 7.67
CA SER A 113 13.86 4.27 8.06
C SER A 113 12.37 4.28 8.45
N LEU A 114 11.93 5.26 9.25
CA LEU A 114 10.53 5.41 9.65
C LEU A 114 9.60 5.73 8.47
N LEU A 115 10.06 6.54 7.51
CA LEU A 115 9.33 6.84 6.29
C LEU A 115 9.09 5.55 5.49
N TYR A 116 10.11 4.72 5.31
CA TYR A 116 9.96 3.44 4.63
C TYR A 116 9.07 2.46 5.37
N LEU A 117 9.16 2.40 6.70
CA LEU A 117 8.26 1.59 7.51
C LEU A 117 6.80 2.01 7.31
N SER A 118 6.53 3.32 7.31
CA SER A 118 5.20 3.88 7.06
C SER A 118 4.67 3.50 5.67
N VAL A 119 5.52 3.56 4.65
CA VAL A 119 5.18 3.13 3.29
C VAL A 119 4.94 1.61 3.23
N ALA A 120 5.75 0.79 3.89
CA ALA A 120 5.58 -0.67 3.96
C ALA A 120 4.23 -1.05 4.59
N ILE A 121 3.92 -0.42 5.72
CA ILE A 121 2.64 -0.53 6.42
C ILE A 121 1.48 -0.17 5.49
N TRP A 122 1.62 0.92 4.75
CA TRP A 122 0.62 1.37 3.79
C TRP A 122 0.34 0.28 2.74
N PHE A 123 1.39 -0.34 2.17
CA PHE A 123 1.25 -1.45 1.23
C PHE A 123 0.57 -2.69 1.84
N PHE A 124 0.93 -3.06 3.07
CA PHE A 124 0.35 -4.22 3.75
C PHE A 124 -1.16 -4.08 3.96
N PHE A 125 -1.59 -2.93 4.47
CA PHE A 125 -3.00 -2.72 4.77
C PHE A 125 -3.89 -2.58 3.54
N TYR A 126 -3.42 -1.87 2.53
CA TYR A 126 -4.30 -1.39 1.46
C TYR A 126 -4.24 -2.22 0.20
N THR A 127 -3.03 -2.64 -0.19
CA THR A 127 -2.85 -3.43 -1.41
C THR A 127 -2.76 -4.93 -1.12
N ARG A 128 -2.63 -5.32 0.16
CA ARG A 128 -2.31 -6.69 0.62
C ARG A 128 -1.12 -7.27 -0.16
N ASP A 129 -0.19 -6.39 -0.46
CA ASP A 129 0.92 -6.66 -1.33
C ASP A 129 2.14 -7.06 -0.50
N LEU A 130 2.33 -8.38 -0.38
CA LEU A 130 3.42 -8.94 0.42
C LEU A 130 4.80 -8.51 -0.12
N TYR A 131 4.99 -8.43 -1.44
CA TYR A 131 6.30 -8.14 -2.03
C TYR A 131 6.71 -6.68 -1.83
N MET A 132 5.76 -5.74 -1.95
CA MET A 132 6.05 -4.33 -1.65
C MET A 132 6.22 -4.08 -0.15
N LEU A 133 5.44 -4.76 0.70
CA LEU A 133 5.68 -4.74 2.14
C LEU A 133 7.11 -5.20 2.45
N LEU A 134 7.54 -6.32 1.88
CA LEU A 134 8.87 -6.86 2.12
C LEU A 134 9.96 -5.93 1.63
N LEU A 135 9.79 -5.24 0.51
CA LEU A 135 10.80 -4.29 -0.01
C LEU A 135 10.96 -3.08 0.89
N PHE A 136 9.86 -2.38 1.16
CA PHE A 136 9.92 -1.18 1.99
C PHE A 136 10.26 -1.53 3.45
N GLY A 137 9.81 -2.69 3.93
CA GLY A 137 10.19 -3.23 5.24
C GLY A 137 11.67 -3.59 5.31
N SER A 138 12.23 -4.25 4.29
CA SER A 138 13.65 -4.62 4.27
C SER A 138 14.56 -3.41 4.16
N LEU A 139 14.19 -2.41 3.36
CA LEU A 139 14.90 -1.13 3.26
C LEU A 139 14.86 -0.33 4.56
N SER A 140 13.70 -0.29 5.23
CA SER A 140 13.55 0.33 6.55
C SER A 140 14.47 -0.35 7.58
N CYS A 141 14.45 -1.68 7.63
CA CYS A 141 15.29 -2.46 8.54
C CYS A 141 16.78 -2.27 8.21
N LEU A 142 17.17 -2.30 6.93
CA LEU A 142 18.54 -2.08 6.51
C LEU A 142 19.07 -0.72 6.98
N SER A 143 18.30 0.36 6.78
CA SER A 143 18.68 1.70 7.23
C SER A 143 18.80 1.78 8.76
N LEU A 144 17.86 1.16 9.49
CA LEU A 144 17.87 1.13 10.96
C LEU A 144 19.06 0.33 11.52
N PHE A 145 19.34 -0.86 10.98
CA PHE A 145 20.46 -1.67 11.44
C PHE A 145 21.81 -1.11 10.98
N ASN A 146 21.86 -0.37 9.87
CA ASN A 146 23.04 0.40 9.51
C ASN A 146 23.36 1.48 10.56
N PHE A 147 22.34 2.21 11.03
CA PHE A 147 22.50 3.15 12.15
C PHE A 147 23.04 2.45 13.40
N PHE A 148 22.45 1.32 13.83
CA PHE A 148 22.93 0.60 15.00
C PHE A 148 24.36 0.06 14.85
N LEU A 149 24.72 -0.38 13.64
CA LEU A 149 26.05 -0.89 13.34
C LEU A 149 27.11 0.23 13.37
N VAL A 150 26.79 1.42 12.85
CA VAL A 150 27.71 2.56 12.81
C VAL A 150 27.77 3.30 14.14
N GLY A 151 26.62 3.50 14.80
CA GLY A 151 26.52 4.25 16.05
C GLY A 151 27.02 3.47 17.26
N PHE A 152 26.84 2.15 17.27
CA PHE A 152 27.08 1.31 18.45
C PHE A 152 27.91 0.04 18.18
N HIS A 153 28.31 -0.24 16.93
CA HIS A 153 28.99 -1.50 16.56
C HIS A 153 28.20 -2.76 16.98
N GLU A 154 26.86 -2.67 16.98
CA GLU A 154 25.96 -3.77 17.34
C GLU A 154 25.13 -4.25 16.14
N PHE A 155 24.37 -5.33 16.32
CA PHE A 155 23.39 -5.83 15.35
C PHE A 155 23.94 -6.26 13.96
N HIS A 156 25.22 -6.63 13.87
CA HIS A 156 25.88 -7.21 12.68
C HIS A 156 25.03 -8.26 11.95
N PHE A 157 24.42 -9.19 12.70
CA PHE A 157 23.56 -10.24 12.14
C PHE A 157 22.40 -9.67 11.32
N LEU A 158 21.65 -8.71 11.89
CA LEU A 158 20.46 -8.15 11.27
C LEU A 158 20.84 -7.28 10.07
N PHE A 159 21.94 -6.53 10.16
CA PHE A 159 22.47 -5.76 9.04
C PHE A 159 22.73 -6.65 7.82
N PHE A 160 23.53 -7.70 7.96
CA PHE A 160 23.84 -8.61 6.85
C PHE A 160 22.62 -9.41 6.38
N PHE A 161 21.74 -9.84 7.30
CA PHE A 161 20.50 -10.48 6.92
C PHE A 161 19.68 -9.60 5.96
N PHE A 162 19.42 -8.34 6.34
CA PHE A 162 18.61 -7.42 5.54
C PHE A 162 19.33 -6.94 4.27
N LEU A 163 20.67 -6.88 4.26
CA LEU A 163 21.46 -6.55 3.07
C LEU A 163 21.22 -7.57 1.95
N TYR A 164 21.39 -8.86 2.25
CA TYR A 164 21.17 -9.93 1.26
C TYR A 164 19.69 -10.18 1.00
N PHE A 165 18.83 -10.07 2.01
CA PHE A 165 17.39 -10.25 1.84
C PHE A 165 16.78 -9.20 0.90
N THR A 166 17.24 -7.94 0.99
CA THR A 166 16.77 -6.87 0.11
C THR A 166 17.08 -7.15 -1.37
N ALA A 167 18.25 -7.73 -1.69
CA ALA A 167 18.58 -8.14 -3.06
C ALA A 167 17.59 -9.17 -3.62
N PHE A 168 17.27 -10.22 -2.86
CA PHE A 168 16.26 -11.21 -3.26
C PHE A 168 14.87 -10.59 -3.42
N VAL A 169 14.48 -9.68 -2.52
CA VAL A 169 13.19 -8.99 -2.61
C VAL A 169 13.11 -8.13 -3.87
N ILE A 170 14.17 -7.42 -4.25
CA ILE A 170 14.23 -6.65 -5.52
C ILE A 170 14.07 -7.59 -6.72
N LEU A 171 14.76 -8.74 -6.71
CA LEU A 171 14.66 -9.75 -7.75
C LEU A 171 13.23 -10.30 -7.85
N ASN A 172 12.58 -10.58 -6.72
CA ASN A 172 11.20 -11.03 -6.69
C ASN A 172 10.21 -9.99 -7.19
N ILE A 173 10.44 -8.72 -6.89
CA ILE A 173 9.66 -7.62 -7.46
C ILE A 173 9.83 -7.54 -8.97
N SER A 174 11.02 -7.81 -9.51
CA SER A 174 11.22 -7.82 -10.96
C SER A 174 10.32 -8.84 -11.67
N PHE A 175 10.15 -10.03 -11.10
CA PHE A 175 9.24 -11.05 -11.63
C PHE A 175 7.78 -10.64 -11.45
N ARG A 176 7.46 -10.06 -10.31
CA ARG A 176 6.13 -9.59 -9.99
C ARG A 176 5.65 -8.45 -10.89
N LEU A 177 6.53 -7.49 -11.23
CA LEU A 177 6.21 -6.39 -12.15
C LEU A 177 5.89 -6.88 -13.56
N ARG A 178 6.35 -8.09 -13.92
CA ARG A 178 6.02 -8.78 -15.17
C ARG A 178 4.73 -9.61 -15.09
N GLY A 179 4.03 -9.54 -13.95
CA GLY A 179 2.84 -10.35 -13.67
C GLY A 179 3.13 -11.84 -13.48
N LYS A 180 4.37 -12.22 -13.14
CA LYS A 180 4.69 -13.61 -12.78
C LYS A 180 4.70 -13.74 -11.27
N GLU A 181 3.78 -14.54 -10.71
CA GLU A 181 3.79 -14.88 -9.29
C GLU A 181 4.83 -15.96 -9.03
N LEU A 182 5.84 -15.64 -8.21
CA LEU A 182 6.76 -16.64 -7.68
C LEU A 182 6.03 -17.47 -6.62
N PRO A 183 6.09 -18.82 -6.70
CA PRO A 183 5.55 -19.67 -5.64
C PRO A 183 6.20 -19.31 -4.30
N THR A 184 5.41 -19.22 -3.23
CA THR A 184 5.92 -18.90 -1.88
C THR A 184 6.99 -19.85 -1.36
N ARG A 185 7.09 -21.05 -1.95
CA ARG A 185 8.16 -22.03 -1.67
C ARG A 185 9.57 -21.51 -2.00
N TRP A 186 9.70 -20.56 -2.93
CA TRP A 186 11.00 -19.96 -3.30
C TRP A 186 11.51 -18.95 -2.27
N PHE A 187 10.66 -18.41 -1.40
CA PHE A 187 11.10 -17.53 -0.31
C PHE A 187 11.93 -18.25 0.77
N ALA A 188 11.68 -19.55 1.00
CA ALA A 188 12.38 -20.28 2.05
C ALA A 188 13.90 -20.38 1.78
N PRO A 189 14.37 -20.79 0.58
CA PRO A 189 15.78 -20.71 0.22
C PRO A 189 16.39 -19.30 0.35
N GLU A 190 15.67 -18.26 -0.05
CA GLU A 190 16.13 -16.88 0.03
C GLU A 190 16.36 -16.44 1.48
N ILE A 191 15.39 -16.72 2.37
CA ILE A 191 15.49 -16.42 3.80
C ILE A 191 16.64 -17.23 4.43
N ILE A 192 16.77 -18.51 4.09
CA ILE A 192 17.86 -19.37 4.60
C ILE A 192 19.22 -18.80 4.17
N PHE A 193 19.37 -18.38 2.91
CA PHE A 193 20.60 -17.77 2.43
C PHE A 193 20.91 -16.47 3.19
N SER A 194 19.92 -15.59 3.37
CA SER A 194 20.07 -14.36 4.15
C SER A 194 20.40 -14.64 5.62
N LEU A 195 19.85 -15.71 6.22
CA LEU A 195 20.19 -16.14 7.58
C LEU A 195 21.65 -16.59 7.66
N ILE A 196 22.12 -17.39 6.70
CA ILE A 196 23.52 -17.83 6.63
C ILE A 196 24.44 -16.61 6.51
N ALA A 197 24.14 -15.66 5.62
CA ALA A 197 24.91 -14.43 5.47
C ALA A 197 24.93 -13.61 6.78
N GLY A 198 23.78 -13.50 7.46
CA GLY A 198 23.68 -12.88 8.78
C GLY A 198 24.56 -13.56 9.84
N PHE A 199 24.54 -14.90 9.88
CA PHE A 199 25.37 -15.68 10.81
C PHE A 199 26.86 -15.49 10.54
N VAL A 200 27.27 -15.61 9.27
CA VAL A 200 28.67 -15.39 8.85
C VAL A 200 29.12 -14.00 9.26
N GLY A 201 28.33 -12.97 8.96
CA GLY A 201 28.63 -11.58 9.31
C GLY A 201 28.73 -11.33 10.83
N ARG A 202 27.94 -12.03 11.64
CA ARG A 202 28.05 -11.97 13.11
C ARG A 202 29.30 -12.68 13.64
N THR A 203 29.61 -13.86 13.10
CA THR A 203 30.77 -14.66 13.54
C THR A 203 32.09 -14.00 13.20
N GLN A 204 32.14 -13.27 12.08
CA GLN A 204 33.34 -12.62 11.56
C GLN A 204 33.42 -11.14 11.95
N LYS A 205 32.72 -10.72 13.02
CA LYS A 205 32.72 -9.32 13.49
C LYS A 205 34.12 -8.77 13.82
N ALA A 206 35.06 -9.65 14.14
CA ALA A 206 36.42 -9.30 14.54
C ALA A 206 37.40 -9.28 13.36
N ASP A 207 36.99 -9.70 12.16
CA ASP A 207 37.82 -9.65 10.95
C ASP A 207 37.35 -8.52 10.02
N PRO A 208 38.06 -7.38 9.98
CA PRO A 208 37.74 -6.22 9.15
C PRO A 208 37.71 -6.54 7.66
N HIS A 209 38.55 -7.48 7.21
CA HIS A 209 38.69 -7.85 5.81
C HIS A 209 37.49 -8.69 5.35
N ILE A 210 37.10 -9.69 6.13
CA ILE A 210 35.92 -10.52 5.83
C ILE A 210 34.64 -9.68 5.90
N PHE A 211 34.52 -8.77 6.87
CA PHE A 211 33.39 -7.83 6.93
C PHE A 211 33.29 -7.00 5.65
N GLY A 212 34.42 -6.44 5.20
CA GLY A 212 34.49 -5.66 3.96
C GLY A 212 34.03 -6.45 2.74
N ILE A 213 34.56 -7.66 2.54
CA ILE A 213 34.17 -8.52 1.40
C ILE A 213 32.68 -8.85 1.44
N LEU A 214 32.14 -9.20 2.61
CA LEU A 214 30.73 -9.57 2.75
C LEU A 214 29.80 -8.38 2.48
N ALA A 215 30.14 -7.20 3.00
CA ALA A 215 29.37 -5.98 2.77
C ALA A 215 29.39 -5.57 1.29
N THR A 216 30.57 -5.58 0.67
CA THR A 216 30.77 -5.29 -0.75
C THR A 216 29.98 -6.25 -1.63
N ASN A 217 30.08 -7.56 -1.39
CA ASN A 217 29.31 -8.58 -2.13
C ASN A 217 27.79 -8.39 -1.99
N GLY A 218 27.31 -8.02 -0.80
CA GLY A 218 25.89 -7.70 -0.60
C GLY A 218 25.42 -6.50 -1.43
N VAL A 219 26.22 -5.42 -1.48
CA VAL A 219 25.94 -4.24 -2.32
C VAL A 219 25.95 -4.61 -3.81
N TYR A 220 26.96 -5.36 -4.27
CA TYR A 220 27.01 -5.85 -5.65
C TYR A 220 25.80 -6.74 -5.99
N PHE A 221 25.31 -7.53 -5.04
CA PHE A 221 24.13 -8.37 -5.26
C PHE A 221 22.83 -7.56 -5.37
N ILE A 222 22.68 -6.48 -4.59
CA ILE A 222 21.58 -5.51 -4.75
C ILE A 222 21.66 -4.86 -6.14
N LEU A 223 22.86 -4.41 -6.55
CA LEU A 223 23.07 -3.81 -7.86
C LEU A 223 22.72 -4.78 -8.99
N PHE A 224 23.21 -6.01 -8.94
CA PHE A 224 22.92 -7.05 -9.92
C PHE A 224 21.40 -7.30 -10.04
N SER A 225 20.71 -7.43 -8.91
CA SER A 225 19.27 -7.64 -8.87
C SER A 225 18.49 -6.47 -9.46
N SER A 226 18.90 -5.23 -9.17
CA SER A 226 18.30 -4.02 -9.75
C SER A 226 18.58 -3.88 -11.24
N VAL A 227 19.79 -4.20 -11.71
CA VAL A 227 20.14 -4.16 -13.15
C VAL A 227 19.29 -5.14 -13.94
N ILE A 228 19.07 -6.35 -13.41
CA ILE A 228 18.14 -7.32 -14.02
C ILE A 228 16.72 -6.73 -14.09
N CYS A 229 16.25 -6.10 -13.01
CA CYS A 229 14.93 -5.47 -12.98
C CYS A 229 14.81 -4.37 -14.03
N ILE A 230 15.79 -3.47 -14.11
CA ILE A 230 15.85 -2.38 -15.10
C ILE A 230 15.90 -2.94 -16.52
N PHE A 231 16.75 -3.93 -16.78
CA PHE A 231 16.85 -4.58 -18.10
C PHE A 231 15.48 -5.13 -18.54
N PHE A 232 14.78 -5.84 -17.65
CA PHE A 232 13.44 -6.34 -17.97
C PHE A 232 12.43 -5.21 -18.20
N LEU A 233 12.43 -4.16 -17.38
CA LEU A 233 11.54 -3.01 -17.57
C LEU A 233 11.80 -2.27 -18.89
N VAL A 234 13.06 -2.13 -19.29
CA VAL A 234 13.45 -1.52 -20.58
C VAL A 234 12.99 -2.38 -21.74
N THR A 235 13.27 -3.69 -21.72
CA THR A 235 12.83 -4.61 -22.79
C THR A 235 11.31 -4.63 -22.97
N ASP A 236 10.55 -4.59 -21.87
CA ASP A 236 9.08 -4.51 -21.92
C ASP A 236 8.56 -3.12 -22.35
N SER A 237 9.30 -2.05 -22.07
CA SER A 237 8.98 -0.71 -22.56
C SER A 237 9.16 -0.59 -24.07
N ILE A 238 10.22 -1.21 -24.61
CA ILE A 238 10.49 -1.23 -26.06
C ILE A 238 9.43 -2.05 -26.81
N ARG A 239 8.96 -3.17 -26.22
CA ARG A 239 7.94 -4.03 -26.86
C ARG A 239 6.54 -3.43 -26.86
N ASN A 240 6.21 -2.61 -25.86
CA ASN A 240 4.86 -2.08 -25.65
C ASN A 240 4.87 -0.52 -25.67
N LEU A 241 5.10 0.06 -26.85
CA LEU A 241 5.26 1.50 -27.07
C LEU A 241 3.98 2.34 -26.89
N PHE A 242 2.80 1.73 -26.96
CA PHE A 242 1.51 2.43 -26.86
C PHE A 242 0.63 1.77 -25.79
N PRO A 243 -0.06 2.54 -24.93
CA PRO A 243 -0.18 4.01 -24.88
C PRO A 243 0.92 4.74 -24.07
N ILE A 244 1.19 6.01 -24.40
CA ILE A 244 2.21 6.91 -23.79
C ILE A 244 2.15 6.94 -22.25
N GLN A 245 0.95 6.89 -21.67
CA GLN A 245 0.78 6.92 -20.22
C GLN A 245 1.33 5.66 -19.53
N SER A 246 1.33 4.50 -20.20
CA SER A 246 1.97 3.28 -19.69
C SER A 246 3.51 3.39 -19.74
N LEU A 247 4.03 4.09 -20.75
CA LEU A 247 5.46 4.31 -20.93
C LEU A 247 6.03 5.22 -19.83
N PHE A 248 5.33 6.32 -19.47
CA PHE A 248 5.72 7.16 -18.33
C PHE A 248 5.76 6.41 -17.00
N LYS A 249 4.84 5.46 -16.79
CA LYS A 249 4.85 4.62 -15.58
C LYS A 249 6.04 3.68 -15.55
N LYS A 250 6.36 3.04 -16.67
CA LYS A 250 7.54 2.17 -16.78
C LYS A 250 8.84 2.95 -16.62
N LEU A 251 8.94 4.13 -17.23
CA LEU A 251 10.06 5.06 -17.02
C LEU A 251 10.19 5.46 -15.54
N SER A 252 9.08 5.73 -14.87
CA SER A 252 9.09 6.01 -13.43
C SER A 252 9.63 4.83 -12.60
N LEU A 253 9.29 3.59 -12.96
CA LEU A 253 9.83 2.40 -12.28
C LEU A 253 11.33 2.21 -12.56
N ILE A 254 11.76 2.44 -13.80
CA ILE A 254 13.18 2.41 -14.17
C ILE A 254 13.95 3.45 -13.34
N LEU A 255 13.44 4.69 -13.27
CA LEU A 255 14.01 5.76 -12.45
C LEU A 255 14.05 5.39 -10.97
N ALA A 256 13.03 4.70 -10.46
CA ALA A 256 12.99 4.25 -9.08
C ALA A 256 14.13 3.25 -8.78
N PHE A 257 14.24 2.18 -9.57
CA PHE A 257 15.29 1.18 -9.34
C PHE A 257 16.69 1.75 -9.60
N SER A 258 16.85 2.70 -10.54
CA SER A 258 18.13 3.40 -10.70
C SER A 258 18.47 4.27 -9.49
N ALA A 259 17.46 4.92 -8.89
CA ALA A 259 17.65 5.76 -7.72
C ALA A 259 18.12 4.95 -6.50
N ILE A 260 17.56 3.77 -6.26
CA ILE A 260 17.88 3.03 -5.03
C ILE A 260 19.18 2.23 -5.08
N SER A 261 19.69 1.89 -6.27
CA SER A 261 20.89 1.05 -6.39
C SER A 261 22.01 1.66 -7.22
N ILE A 262 21.73 2.22 -8.41
CA ILE A 262 22.78 2.72 -9.31
C ILE A 262 23.37 4.02 -8.75
N LEU A 263 22.50 4.95 -8.32
CA LEU A 263 22.94 6.23 -7.76
C LEU A 263 23.82 6.04 -6.52
N PRO A 264 23.42 5.28 -5.49
CA PRO A 264 24.28 5.00 -4.34
C PRO A 264 25.58 4.28 -4.71
N PHE A 265 25.54 3.32 -5.63
CA PHE A 265 26.74 2.61 -6.05
C PHE A 265 27.74 3.52 -6.77
N VAL A 266 27.29 4.32 -7.73
CA VAL A 266 28.14 5.30 -8.44
C VAL A 266 28.70 6.32 -7.45
N SER A 267 27.90 6.76 -6.49
CA SER A 267 28.32 7.66 -5.42
C SER A 267 29.47 7.12 -4.57
N VAL A 268 29.47 5.79 -4.33
CA VAL A 268 30.49 5.10 -3.52
C VAL A 268 31.74 4.76 -4.34
N GLU A 269 31.60 4.21 -5.54
CA GLU A 269 32.75 3.79 -6.37
C GLU A 269 33.48 4.98 -7.02
N PHE A 270 32.78 6.09 -7.30
CA PHE A 270 33.37 7.29 -7.90
C PHE A 270 33.54 8.44 -6.89
N SER A 271 33.69 8.11 -5.60
CA SER A 271 33.88 9.09 -4.52
C SER A 271 35.12 9.98 -4.69
N GLU A 272 36.05 9.61 -5.59
CA GLU A 272 37.23 10.41 -5.96
C GLU A 272 36.86 11.66 -6.80
N PHE A 273 35.80 11.55 -7.61
CA PHE A 273 35.36 12.60 -8.51
C PHE A 273 34.17 13.38 -7.97
N ILE A 274 33.47 12.81 -6.99
CA ILE A 274 32.25 13.35 -6.42
C ILE A 274 32.52 13.79 -4.99
N SER A 275 32.24 15.05 -4.66
CA SER A 275 32.47 15.53 -3.31
C SER A 275 31.64 14.73 -2.28
N PRO A 276 32.18 14.45 -1.07
CA PRO A 276 31.49 13.66 -0.06
C PRO A 276 30.16 14.25 0.42
N ASP A 277 30.00 15.57 0.34
CA ASP A 277 28.73 16.23 0.69
C ASP A 277 27.69 16.09 -0.43
N PHE A 278 28.13 16.15 -1.68
CA PHE A 278 27.25 15.96 -2.84
C PHE A 278 26.78 14.51 -2.95
N SER A 279 27.67 13.55 -2.69
CA SER A 279 27.33 12.12 -2.64
C SER A 279 26.24 11.82 -1.61
N LYS A 280 26.34 12.39 -0.39
CA LYS A 280 25.32 12.29 0.66
C LYS A 280 23.98 12.91 0.26
N LEU A 281 24.00 14.08 -0.38
CA LEU A 281 22.78 14.73 -0.89
C LEU A 281 22.10 13.91 -1.99
N MET A 282 22.87 13.37 -2.94
CA MET A 282 22.36 12.52 -4.02
C MET A 282 21.72 11.25 -3.48
N ILE A 283 22.38 10.58 -2.52
CA ILE A 283 21.84 9.40 -1.85
C ILE A 283 20.52 9.76 -1.16
N LEU A 284 20.50 10.82 -0.34
CA LEU A 284 19.29 11.24 0.38
C LEU A 284 18.12 11.55 -0.57
N PHE A 285 18.39 12.26 -1.67
CA PHE A 285 17.37 12.59 -2.67
C PHE A 285 16.83 11.32 -3.35
N ALA A 286 17.73 10.38 -3.67
CA ALA A 286 17.36 9.12 -4.30
C ALA A 286 16.46 8.25 -3.39
N PHE A 287 16.79 8.17 -2.10
CA PHE A 287 15.96 7.47 -1.11
C PHE A 287 14.59 8.16 -0.92
N LEU A 288 14.51 9.49 -0.94
CA LEU A 288 13.25 10.23 -0.76
C LEU A 288 12.31 10.11 -1.98
N ILE A 289 12.88 10.12 -3.18
CA ILE A 289 12.12 10.03 -4.44
C ILE A 289 11.64 8.61 -4.72
N PHE A 290 12.37 7.59 -4.28
CA PHE A 290 12.06 6.19 -4.58
C PHE A 290 10.61 5.78 -4.27
N PRO A 291 10.05 6.03 -3.06
CA PRO A 291 8.64 5.73 -2.76
C PRO A 291 7.67 6.39 -3.74
N ALA A 292 7.90 7.68 -4.06
CA ALA A 292 7.00 8.43 -4.94
C ALA A 292 6.98 7.85 -6.36
N LEU A 293 8.15 7.49 -6.89
CA LEU A 293 8.27 6.86 -8.21
C LEU A 293 7.67 5.45 -8.24
N ILE A 294 7.88 4.64 -7.20
CA ILE A 294 7.26 3.32 -7.11
C ILE A 294 5.74 3.45 -7.09
N ILE A 295 5.18 4.30 -6.22
CA ILE A 295 3.73 4.53 -6.11
C ILE A 295 3.16 5.03 -7.43
N TYR A 296 3.83 5.96 -8.09
CA TYR A 296 3.38 6.48 -9.38
C TYR A 296 3.38 5.39 -10.46
N GLY A 297 4.50 4.66 -10.59
CA GLY A 297 4.72 3.67 -11.63
C GLY A 297 3.84 2.42 -11.51
N THR A 298 3.56 1.97 -10.28
CA THR A 298 2.74 0.76 -10.04
C THR A 298 1.27 1.07 -9.77
N PHE A 299 0.94 2.19 -9.13
CA PHE A 299 -0.29 2.30 -8.36
C PHE A 299 -1.09 3.59 -8.59
N THR A 300 -0.79 4.38 -9.62
CA THR A 300 -1.49 5.64 -9.98
C THR A 300 -3.02 5.51 -10.10
N TYR A 301 -3.56 4.32 -10.42
CA TYR A 301 -5.01 4.06 -10.45
C TYR A 301 -5.55 3.30 -9.22
N SER A 302 -4.67 2.81 -8.34
CA SER A 302 -5.02 2.18 -7.05
C SER A 302 -5.21 3.16 -5.91
N ILE A 303 -4.75 4.40 -6.09
CA ILE A 303 -5.00 5.49 -5.16
C ILE A 303 -6.52 5.76 -5.04
N VAL A 304 -7.31 5.33 -6.02
CA VAL A 304 -8.77 5.48 -6.09
C VAL A 304 -9.50 4.80 -4.91
N PRO A 305 -9.42 3.46 -4.68
CA PRO A 305 -10.00 2.84 -3.47
C PRO A 305 -9.30 3.29 -2.18
N VAL A 306 -8.00 3.60 -2.26
CA VAL A 306 -7.19 4.04 -1.12
C VAL A 306 -7.62 5.41 -0.60
N GLN A 307 -7.97 6.36 -1.46
CA GLN A 307 -8.50 7.68 -1.09
C GLN A 307 -9.85 7.60 -0.35
N ILE A 308 -10.74 6.65 -0.73
CA ILE A 308 -12.05 6.44 -0.09
C ILE A 308 -11.89 5.96 1.36
N ALA A 309 -10.89 5.12 1.62
CA ALA A 309 -10.58 4.63 2.98
C ALA A 309 -9.75 5.64 3.79
N PHE A 310 -8.88 6.38 3.11
CA PHE A 310 -8.01 7.38 3.70
C PHE A 310 -8.73 8.59 4.27
N SER A 311 -9.93 8.97 3.83
CA SER A 311 -10.60 10.16 4.40
C SER A 311 -10.77 10.07 5.92
N SER A 312 -11.00 8.86 6.45
CA SER A 312 -11.15 8.62 7.90
C SER A 312 -9.85 8.33 8.64
N SER A 313 -8.81 7.83 7.95
CA SER A 313 -7.54 7.42 8.59
C SER A 313 -6.37 8.38 8.33
N LEU A 314 -6.45 9.24 7.30
CA LEU A 314 -5.48 10.33 7.05
C LEU A 314 -5.53 11.34 8.18
N THR A 315 -6.72 11.66 8.68
CA THR A 315 -6.87 12.56 9.84
C THR A 315 -6.09 12.01 11.02
N SER A 316 -6.19 10.70 11.31
CA SER A 316 -5.44 10.04 12.37
C SER A 316 -3.93 10.00 12.11
N ILE A 317 -3.49 9.68 10.88
CA ILE A 317 -2.06 9.63 10.53
C ILE A 317 -1.43 11.03 10.60
N TYR A 318 -2.09 12.05 10.06
CA TYR A 318 -1.63 13.44 10.15
C TYR A 318 -1.62 13.94 11.59
N LEU A 319 -2.63 13.55 12.38
CA LEU A 319 -2.67 13.89 13.80
C LEU A 319 -1.49 13.26 14.57
N ILE A 320 -1.17 12.00 14.31
CA ILE A 320 0.01 11.32 14.89
C ILE A 320 1.30 12.01 14.46
N LEU A 321 1.45 12.34 13.18
CA LEU A 321 2.63 13.05 12.65
C LEU A 321 2.79 14.45 13.25
N ILE A 322 1.69 15.20 13.40
CA ILE A 322 1.69 16.52 14.01
C ILE A 322 2.05 16.43 15.50
N LEU A 323 1.51 15.44 16.22
CA LEU A 323 1.78 15.24 17.64
C LEU A 323 3.21 14.75 17.88
N ALA A 324 3.66 13.71 17.18
CA ALA A 324 5.02 13.18 17.30
C ALA A 324 6.06 14.20 16.82
N GLY A 325 5.82 14.85 15.69
CA GLY A 325 6.68 15.91 15.17
C GLY A 325 6.71 17.13 16.09
N GLY A 326 5.56 17.54 16.63
CA GLY A 326 5.46 18.64 17.60
C GLY A 326 6.16 18.33 18.91
N TYR A 327 6.05 17.09 19.41
CA TYR A 327 6.79 16.62 20.57
C TYR A 327 8.31 16.71 20.35
N LEU A 328 8.80 16.10 19.26
CA LEU A 328 10.23 16.11 18.93
C LEU A 328 10.76 17.53 18.70
N PHE A 329 9.97 18.39 18.07
CA PHE A 329 10.33 19.79 17.84
C PHE A 329 10.42 20.58 19.15
N LEU A 330 9.42 20.47 20.03
CA LEU A 330 9.41 21.16 21.32
C LEU A 330 10.49 20.61 22.25
N LEU A 331 10.69 19.30 22.29
CA LEU A 331 11.77 18.66 23.03
C LEU A 331 13.14 19.14 22.51
N GLY A 332 13.33 19.16 21.18
CA GLY A 332 14.55 19.66 20.56
C GLY A 332 14.79 21.15 20.81
N ALA A 333 13.75 21.97 20.86
CA ALA A 333 13.84 23.37 21.28
C ALA A 333 14.20 23.50 22.76
N PHE A 334 13.57 22.72 23.64
CA PHE A 334 13.81 22.72 25.07
C PHE A 334 15.26 22.35 25.41
N PHE A 335 15.77 21.27 24.79
CA PHE A 335 17.18 20.87 24.87
C PHE A 335 18.16 21.95 24.38
N LYS A 336 17.75 22.81 23.44
CA LYS A 336 18.62 23.86 22.89
C LYS A 336 18.69 25.09 23.79
N PHE A 337 17.63 25.40 24.54
CA PHE A 337 17.57 26.60 25.39
C PHE A 337 18.09 26.35 26.81
N ASP A 338 17.87 25.17 27.39
CA ASP A 338 18.37 24.84 28.73
C ASP A 338 18.60 23.32 28.91
N PRO A 339 19.81 22.82 28.63
CA PRO A 339 20.11 21.39 28.70
C PRO A 339 20.06 20.83 30.12
N ILE A 340 20.39 21.63 31.15
CA ILE A 340 20.45 21.18 32.55
C ILE A 340 19.04 21.07 33.14
N ALA A 341 18.16 21.99 32.79
CA ALA A 341 16.74 21.89 33.16
C ALA A 341 16.04 20.74 32.43
N THR A 342 16.51 20.36 31.24
CA THR A 342 15.87 19.31 30.44
C THR A 342 16.00 17.93 31.09
N ASP A 343 17.17 17.58 31.65
CA ASP A 343 17.35 16.32 32.36
C ASP A 343 16.55 16.25 33.67
N LYS A 344 16.33 17.40 34.32
CA LYS A 344 15.60 17.47 35.59
C LYS A 344 14.08 17.49 35.41
N TYR A 345 13.57 18.15 34.38
CA TYR A 345 12.14 18.42 34.19
C TYR A 345 11.51 17.65 33.01
N LEU A 346 12.17 16.59 32.53
CA LEU A 346 11.71 15.81 31.38
C LEU A 346 10.33 15.17 31.63
N GLU A 347 10.10 14.67 32.84
CA GLU A 347 8.84 14.03 33.21
C GLU A 347 7.69 15.04 33.24
N GLU A 348 7.90 16.21 33.82
CA GLU A 348 6.94 17.30 33.87
C GLU A 348 6.63 17.83 32.47
N PHE A 349 7.65 17.95 31.61
CA PHE A 349 7.47 18.30 30.20
C PHE A 349 6.61 17.26 29.46
N ASN A 350 6.88 15.97 29.65
CA ASN A 350 6.12 14.89 29.02
C ASN A 350 4.64 14.92 29.45
N VAL A 351 4.38 15.10 30.75
CA VAL A 351 3.02 15.21 31.30
C VAL A 351 2.30 16.45 30.76
N LEU A 352 2.97 17.60 30.73
CA LEU A 352 2.40 18.85 30.23
C LEU A 352 2.10 18.79 28.73
N PHE A 353 3.01 18.21 27.94
CA PHE A 353 2.80 17.97 26.52
C PHE A 353 1.62 17.03 26.27
N LEU A 354 1.48 15.96 27.05
CA LEU A 354 0.40 15.00 26.91
C LEU A 354 -0.96 15.63 27.24
N CYS A 355 -1.03 16.42 28.31
CA CYS A 355 -2.23 17.20 28.67
C CYS A 355 -2.60 18.23 27.59
N SER A 356 -1.62 18.98 27.08
CA SER A 356 -1.83 19.96 26.00
C SER A 356 -2.27 19.29 24.69
N SER A 357 -1.69 18.15 24.38
CA SER A 357 -2.03 17.34 23.21
C SER A 357 -3.47 16.86 23.28
N ILE A 358 -3.90 16.30 24.41
CA ILE A 358 -5.29 15.84 24.60
C ILE A 358 -6.28 16.99 24.41
N TYR A 359 -5.98 18.18 24.97
CA TYR A 359 -6.85 19.35 24.86
C TYR A 359 -6.97 19.87 23.42
N THR A 360 -5.86 19.93 22.69
CA THR A 360 -5.81 20.47 21.32
C THR A 360 -6.24 19.47 20.24
N MET A 361 -6.20 18.18 20.54
CA MET A 361 -6.48 17.07 19.61
C MET A 361 -7.83 17.20 18.91
N SER A 362 -8.88 17.54 19.66
CA SER A 362 -10.24 17.68 19.12
C SER A 362 -10.33 18.80 18.08
N SER A 363 -9.71 19.96 18.36
CA SER A 363 -9.74 21.13 17.46
C SER A 363 -8.94 20.89 16.18
N ILE A 364 -7.76 20.29 16.30
CA ILE A 364 -6.90 19.93 15.15
C ILE A 364 -7.60 18.89 14.27
N ASN A 365 -8.19 17.86 14.87
CA ASN A 365 -8.94 16.84 14.14
C ASN A 365 -10.11 17.45 13.35
N ARG A 366 -10.86 18.40 13.95
CA ARG A 366 -11.97 19.08 13.26
C ARG A 366 -11.50 19.90 12.06
N ARG A 367 -10.38 20.61 12.18
CA ARG A 367 -9.80 21.39 11.06
C ARG A 367 -9.29 20.49 9.93
N LEU A 368 -8.57 19.41 10.28
CA LEU A 368 -8.11 18.41 9.31
C LEU A 368 -9.28 17.73 8.60
N SER A 369 -10.32 17.35 9.35
CA SER A 369 -11.55 16.78 8.77
C SER A 369 -12.20 17.73 7.77
N ASN A 370 -12.26 19.02 8.07
CA ASN A 370 -12.86 20.01 7.17
C ASN A 370 -12.04 20.22 5.89
N LEU A 371 -10.70 20.16 5.97
CA LEU A 371 -9.80 20.21 4.81
C LEU A 371 -9.92 18.95 3.92
N VAL A 372 -10.12 17.79 4.53
CA VAL A 372 -10.42 16.55 3.80
C VAL A 372 -11.81 16.62 3.15
N ASP A 373 -12.79 17.21 3.84
CA ASP A 373 -14.17 17.34 3.36
C ASP A 373 -14.32 18.36 2.20
N THR A 374 -13.48 19.38 2.09
CA THR A 374 -13.47 20.26 0.90
C THR A 374 -12.99 19.55 -0.37
N TRP A 375 -12.25 18.46 -0.23
CA TRP A 375 -11.84 17.58 -1.32
C TRP A 375 -12.83 16.42 -1.54
N SER A 376 -13.89 16.33 -0.72
CA SER A 376 -14.85 15.22 -0.68
C SER A 376 -16.25 15.61 -1.20
N PHE A 377 -17.06 14.57 -1.45
CA PHE A 377 -18.40 14.55 -2.03
C PHE A 377 -19.38 15.66 -1.58
N LYS A 378 -19.26 16.14 -0.33
CA LYS A 378 -20.25 17.04 0.30
C LYS A 378 -20.36 18.43 -0.34
N ARG A 379 -19.33 18.93 -1.03
CA ARG A 379 -19.32 20.28 -1.65
C ARG A 379 -19.55 20.30 -3.16
N ASN A 380 -19.63 19.15 -3.83
CA ASN A 380 -19.82 19.10 -5.27
C ASN A 380 -21.32 19.12 -5.65
N GLN A 381 -21.82 20.31 -5.99
CA GLN A 381 -23.24 20.55 -6.27
C GLN A 381 -23.80 19.67 -7.40
N LYS A 382 -22.97 19.34 -8.41
CA LYS A 382 -23.38 18.48 -9.55
C LYS A 382 -23.63 17.03 -9.11
N LEU A 383 -22.78 16.50 -8.24
CA LEU A 383 -22.91 15.13 -7.73
C LEU A 383 -24.06 15.02 -6.72
N HIS A 384 -24.23 16.04 -5.88
CA HIS A 384 -25.31 16.07 -4.90
C HIS A 384 -26.69 16.14 -5.56
N SER A 385 -26.89 17.05 -6.53
CA SER A 385 -28.16 17.16 -7.25
C SER A 385 -28.49 15.88 -8.04
N ALA A 386 -27.48 15.24 -8.64
CA ALA A 386 -27.66 13.94 -9.29
C ALA A 386 -28.12 12.86 -8.30
N MET A 387 -27.58 12.86 -7.08
CA MET A 387 -27.96 11.90 -6.03
C MET A 387 -29.41 12.10 -5.57
N GLU A 388 -29.81 13.35 -5.30
CA GLU A 388 -31.20 13.67 -4.93
C GLU A 388 -32.19 13.24 -6.02
N THR A 389 -31.83 13.50 -7.28
CA THR A 389 -32.62 13.09 -8.45
C THR A 389 -32.77 11.57 -8.52
N ILE A 390 -31.68 10.81 -8.34
CA ILE A 390 -31.72 9.34 -8.34
C ILE A 390 -32.55 8.83 -7.17
N SER A 391 -32.39 9.40 -5.98
CA SER A 391 -33.16 9.02 -4.79
C SER A 391 -34.66 9.24 -4.99
N ALA A 392 -35.05 10.37 -5.57
CA ALA A 392 -36.45 10.67 -5.89
C ALA A 392 -37.03 9.68 -6.91
N MET A 393 -36.24 9.26 -7.90
CA MET A 393 -36.66 8.27 -8.90
C MET A 393 -36.91 6.87 -8.32
N ILE A 394 -36.16 6.47 -7.29
CA ILE A 394 -36.33 5.16 -6.62
C ILE A 394 -37.65 5.12 -5.84
N SER A 395 -38.06 6.25 -5.27
CA SER A 395 -39.31 6.38 -4.52
C SER A 395 -40.54 6.60 -5.42
N ALA A 396 -40.35 6.93 -6.69
CA ALA A 396 -41.43 7.24 -7.61
C ALA A 396 -42.07 5.96 -8.20
N PRO A 397 -43.39 5.94 -8.47
CA PRO A 397 -44.09 4.81 -9.08
C PRO A 397 -43.84 4.74 -10.60
N ILE A 398 -42.58 4.64 -11.00
CA ILE A 398 -42.15 4.52 -12.40
C ILE A 398 -41.80 3.06 -12.70
N SER A 399 -41.96 2.63 -13.95
CA SER A 399 -41.51 1.29 -14.36
C SER A 399 -40.02 1.11 -14.06
N MET A 400 -39.66 0.02 -13.37
CA MET A 400 -38.30 -0.25 -12.91
C MET A 400 -37.25 -0.22 -14.03
N ARG A 401 -37.63 -0.63 -15.25
CA ARG A 401 -36.78 -0.53 -16.44
C ARG A 401 -36.39 0.92 -16.73
N ALA A 402 -37.35 1.84 -16.70
CA ALA A 402 -37.11 3.26 -16.92
C ALA A 402 -36.31 3.87 -15.77
N THR A 403 -36.55 3.45 -14.53
CA THR A 403 -35.78 3.89 -13.34
C THR A 403 -34.31 3.51 -13.46
N ILE A 404 -34.00 2.25 -13.81
CA ILE A 404 -32.63 1.78 -14.01
C ILE A 404 -31.93 2.54 -15.15
N ASN A 405 -32.59 2.72 -16.30
CA ASN A 405 -32.01 3.45 -17.43
C ASN A 405 -31.76 4.92 -17.11
N ASN A 406 -32.70 5.59 -16.43
CA ASN A 406 -32.53 6.98 -16.02
C ASN A 406 -31.43 7.13 -14.98
N MET A 407 -31.33 6.20 -14.02
CA MET A 407 -30.24 6.16 -13.06
C MET A 407 -28.89 6.02 -13.77
N MET A 408 -28.73 5.03 -14.66
CA MET A 408 -27.49 4.85 -15.42
C MET A 408 -27.15 6.10 -16.23
N ARG A 409 -28.13 6.69 -16.92
CA ARG A 409 -27.93 7.93 -17.68
C ARG A 409 -27.47 9.08 -16.78
N LYS A 410 -28.11 9.28 -15.62
CA LYS A 410 -27.76 10.36 -14.68
C LYS A 410 -26.39 10.16 -14.05
N VAL A 411 -26.03 8.93 -13.69
CA VAL A 411 -24.67 8.61 -13.21
C VAL A 411 -23.65 8.87 -14.32
N SER A 412 -23.96 8.50 -15.57
CA SER A 412 -23.08 8.73 -16.72
C SER A 412 -22.85 10.21 -17.02
N GLU A 413 -23.91 11.02 -16.97
CA GLU A 413 -23.89 12.49 -17.16
C GLU A 413 -23.16 13.21 -16.01
N ALA A 414 -23.40 12.78 -14.77
CA ALA A 414 -22.79 13.36 -13.59
C ALA A 414 -21.26 13.18 -13.60
N LEU A 415 -20.80 11.97 -13.92
CA LEU A 415 -19.39 11.57 -13.91
C LEU A 415 -18.65 11.81 -15.22
N ASP A 416 -19.35 12.16 -16.30
CA ASP A 416 -18.79 12.31 -17.65
C ASP A 416 -18.02 11.07 -18.12
N ILE A 417 -18.67 9.91 -18.00
CA ILE A 417 -18.12 8.60 -18.37
C ILE A 417 -18.69 8.10 -19.70
N SER A 418 -17.93 7.23 -20.35
CA SER A 418 -18.25 6.60 -21.63
C SER A 418 -19.45 5.67 -21.54
N LYS A 419 -19.50 4.82 -20.51
CA LYS A 419 -20.58 3.86 -20.29
C LYS A 419 -20.63 3.34 -18.86
N ILE A 420 -21.80 2.82 -18.50
CA ILE A 420 -22.03 2.01 -17.30
C ILE A 420 -22.61 0.70 -17.77
N LEU A 421 -22.08 -0.40 -17.24
CA LEU A 421 -22.57 -1.75 -17.45
C LEU A 421 -22.91 -2.37 -16.10
N VAL A 422 -23.85 -3.32 -16.06
CA VAL A 422 -24.14 -4.08 -14.84
C VAL A 422 -24.03 -5.56 -15.14
N LEU A 423 -23.12 -6.24 -14.45
CA LEU A 423 -22.91 -7.67 -14.56
C LEU A 423 -23.80 -8.39 -13.54
N ILE A 424 -24.64 -9.29 -14.03
CA ILE A 424 -25.58 -10.08 -13.22
C ILE A 424 -25.40 -11.58 -13.48
N PRO A 425 -25.54 -12.41 -12.43
CA PRO A 425 -25.56 -13.86 -12.58
C PRO A 425 -26.90 -14.28 -13.20
N ALA A 426 -26.86 -15.00 -14.32
CA ALA A 426 -28.05 -15.36 -15.08
C ALA A 426 -29.06 -16.18 -14.24
N ASP A 427 -28.54 -17.05 -13.35
CA ASP A 427 -29.33 -17.99 -12.58
C ASP A 427 -30.14 -17.32 -11.45
N LYS A 428 -29.66 -16.19 -10.91
CA LYS A 428 -30.40 -15.43 -9.87
C LYS A 428 -31.46 -14.49 -10.46
N PHE A 429 -31.37 -14.19 -11.75
CA PHE A 429 -32.30 -13.28 -12.44
C PHE A 429 -32.89 -13.88 -13.73
N PRO A 430 -33.44 -15.11 -13.70
CA PRO A 430 -33.75 -15.90 -14.91
C PRO A 430 -34.83 -15.29 -15.81
N ARG A 431 -35.72 -14.47 -15.25
CA ARG A 431 -36.89 -13.89 -15.96
C ARG A 431 -36.86 -12.37 -16.10
N THR A 432 -35.72 -11.75 -15.81
CA THR A 432 -35.56 -10.33 -16.13
C THR A 432 -35.60 -10.17 -17.65
N ASP A 433 -36.64 -9.57 -18.24
CA ASP A 433 -36.55 -9.12 -19.62
C ASP A 433 -35.91 -7.73 -19.60
N LEU A 434 -34.59 -7.69 -19.73
CA LEU A 434 -33.80 -6.44 -19.76
C LEU A 434 -33.11 -6.29 -21.11
N LYS A 435 -33.76 -6.75 -22.19
CA LYS A 435 -33.34 -6.41 -23.56
C LYS A 435 -33.22 -4.89 -23.68
N ASN A 436 -32.11 -4.42 -24.28
CA ASN A 436 -31.75 -3.01 -24.49
C ASN A 436 -31.29 -2.21 -23.26
N ILE A 437 -30.91 -2.88 -22.16
CA ILE A 437 -30.20 -2.23 -21.07
C ILE A 437 -28.78 -2.79 -21.04
N ASN A 438 -27.81 -1.96 -20.63
CA ASN A 438 -26.38 -2.27 -20.53
C ASN A 438 -26.08 -3.34 -19.44
N PHE A 439 -26.74 -4.50 -19.49
CA PHE A 439 -26.48 -5.64 -18.62
C PHE A 439 -25.64 -6.69 -19.35
N ILE A 440 -24.66 -7.23 -18.63
CA ILE A 440 -23.93 -8.41 -19.05
C ILE A 440 -24.42 -9.57 -18.19
N ARG A 441 -24.85 -10.65 -18.82
CA ARG A 441 -25.24 -11.89 -18.13
C ARG A 441 -24.12 -12.88 -18.21
N ILE A 442 -23.80 -13.47 -17.07
CA ILE A 442 -22.81 -14.54 -16.99
C ILE A 442 -23.34 -15.67 -16.11
N SER A 443 -22.90 -16.90 -16.37
CA SER A 443 -23.23 -18.02 -15.48
C SER A 443 -22.61 -17.80 -14.10
N SER A 444 -23.33 -18.18 -13.05
CA SER A 444 -22.81 -18.14 -11.67
C SER A 444 -21.59 -19.05 -11.48
N ASN A 445 -21.41 -20.05 -12.35
CA ASN A 445 -20.27 -20.97 -12.32
C ASN A 445 -19.05 -20.46 -13.09
N SER A 446 -19.15 -19.30 -13.75
CA SER A 446 -18.00 -18.73 -14.47
C SER A 446 -16.91 -18.26 -13.52
N GLU A 447 -15.65 -18.42 -13.93
CA GLU A 447 -14.49 -17.92 -13.17
C GLU A 447 -14.58 -16.42 -12.88
N ILE A 448 -15.10 -15.65 -13.85
CA ILE A 448 -15.29 -14.20 -13.74
C ILE A 448 -16.30 -13.86 -12.64
N TRP A 449 -17.44 -14.56 -12.59
CA TRP A 449 -18.41 -14.33 -11.52
C TRP A 449 -17.88 -14.77 -10.17
N GLN A 450 -17.24 -15.93 -10.08
CA GLN A 450 -16.66 -16.43 -8.84
C GLN A 450 -15.61 -15.47 -8.25
N TYR A 451 -14.80 -14.83 -9.11
CA TYR A 451 -13.89 -13.77 -8.69
C TYR A 451 -14.64 -12.63 -7.99
N PHE A 452 -15.69 -12.07 -8.60
CA PHE A 452 -16.43 -10.96 -8.00
C PHE A 452 -17.31 -11.38 -6.83
N ALA A 453 -17.82 -12.61 -6.82
CA ALA A 453 -18.60 -13.15 -5.71
C ALA A 453 -17.75 -13.30 -4.44
N THR A 454 -16.46 -13.63 -4.60
CA THR A 454 -15.51 -13.78 -3.50
C THR A 454 -14.86 -12.45 -3.11
N ASN A 455 -14.65 -11.55 -4.07
CA ASN A 455 -13.92 -10.31 -3.85
C ASN A 455 -14.86 -9.12 -3.60
N THR A 456 -14.98 -8.72 -2.33
CA THR A 456 -15.91 -7.67 -1.89
C THR A 456 -15.38 -6.24 -2.04
N GLU A 457 -14.22 -6.06 -2.67
CA GLU A 457 -13.59 -4.75 -2.82
C GLU A 457 -13.81 -4.15 -4.21
N VAL A 458 -13.69 -2.83 -4.32
CA VAL A 458 -13.77 -2.13 -5.61
C VAL A 458 -12.59 -2.57 -6.45
N THR A 459 -12.87 -3.22 -7.58
CA THR A 459 -11.84 -3.74 -8.48
C THR A 459 -11.53 -2.70 -9.55
N VAL A 460 -10.24 -2.33 -9.68
CA VAL A 460 -9.78 -1.47 -10.76
C VAL A 460 -9.18 -2.34 -11.85
N THR A 461 -9.63 -2.16 -13.09
CA THR A 461 -9.22 -3.04 -14.21
C THR A 461 -7.70 -3.10 -14.38
N THR A 462 -7.01 -1.97 -14.20
CA THR A 462 -5.54 -1.91 -14.32
C THR A 462 -4.81 -2.71 -13.24
N HIS A 463 -5.43 -3.03 -12.10
CA HIS A 463 -4.81 -3.87 -11.06
C HIS A 463 -4.73 -5.33 -11.48
N LEU A 464 -5.64 -5.75 -12.36
CA LEU A 464 -5.71 -7.11 -12.85
C LEU A 464 -4.76 -7.36 -14.03
N ALA A 465 -4.22 -6.30 -14.65
CA ALA A 465 -3.29 -6.39 -15.77
C ALA A 465 -2.04 -7.25 -15.46
N TYR A 466 -1.68 -7.36 -14.19
CA TYR A 466 -0.52 -8.10 -13.71
C TYR A 466 -0.87 -9.41 -12.99
N GLY A 467 -2.15 -9.80 -12.93
CA GLY A 467 -2.56 -11.04 -12.27
C GLY A 467 -2.62 -12.22 -13.25
N LEU A 468 -2.25 -13.43 -12.79
CA LEU A 468 -2.37 -14.67 -13.57
C LEU A 468 -3.67 -15.43 -13.25
N GLY A 469 -4.02 -16.39 -14.12
CA GLY A 469 -5.19 -17.26 -13.95
C GLY A 469 -6.50 -16.49 -14.04
N ILE A 470 -7.37 -16.65 -13.05
CA ILE A 470 -8.68 -15.98 -13.00
C ILE A 470 -8.54 -14.46 -13.13
N ARG A 471 -7.50 -13.85 -12.55
CA ARG A 471 -7.27 -12.40 -12.65
C ARG A 471 -6.98 -11.93 -14.07
N GLU A 472 -6.26 -12.73 -14.87
CA GLU A 472 -5.98 -12.44 -16.27
C GLU A 472 -7.26 -12.52 -17.12
N SER A 473 -8.07 -13.55 -16.89
CA SER A 473 -9.38 -13.72 -17.53
C SER A 473 -10.31 -12.55 -17.22
N VAL A 474 -10.36 -12.11 -15.96
CA VAL A 474 -11.14 -10.93 -15.54
C VAL A 474 -10.57 -9.65 -16.14
N TYR A 475 -9.24 -9.49 -16.21
CA TYR A 475 -8.61 -8.33 -16.85
C TYR A 475 -9.01 -8.23 -18.32
N LYS A 476 -8.85 -9.31 -19.09
CA LYS A 476 -9.22 -9.34 -20.52
C LYS A 476 -10.69 -9.01 -20.71
N PHE A 477 -11.57 -9.58 -19.87
CA PHE A 477 -12.99 -9.28 -19.90
C PHE A 477 -13.29 -7.80 -19.66
N LEU A 478 -12.74 -7.21 -18.59
CA LEU A 478 -12.98 -5.81 -18.23
C LEU A 478 -12.35 -4.84 -19.24
N HIS A 479 -11.14 -5.13 -19.71
CA HIS A 479 -10.42 -4.30 -20.67
C HIS A 479 -11.10 -4.28 -22.04
N ASN A 480 -11.47 -5.45 -22.57
CA ASN A 480 -12.24 -5.54 -23.82
C ASN A 480 -13.62 -4.88 -23.69
N SER A 481 -14.20 -4.94 -22.49
CA SER A 481 -15.43 -4.25 -22.16
C SER A 481 -15.25 -2.76 -21.92
N GLY A 482 -14.04 -2.17 -22.04
CA GLY A 482 -13.78 -0.75 -21.81
C GLY A 482 -14.17 -0.27 -20.40
N VAL A 483 -14.06 -1.14 -19.41
CA VAL A 483 -14.39 -0.87 -18.00
C VAL A 483 -13.11 -0.46 -17.26
N GLN A 484 -13.20 0.60 -16.46
CA GLN A 484 -12.08 1.09 -15.65
C GLN A 484 -12.22 0.70 -14.17
N LEU A 485 -13.44 0.80 -13.61
CA LEU A 485 -13.73 0.52 -12.21
C LEU A 485 -14.91 -0.43 -12.09
N THR A 486 -14.88 -1.27 -11.06
CA THR A 486 -15.90 -2.28 -10.81
C THR A 486 -16.30 -2.26 -9.35
N TYR A 487 -17.59 -2.05 -9.07
CA TYR A 487 -18.14 -1.97 -7.73
C TYR A 487 -19.09 -3.14 -7.45
N PRO A 488 -18.85 -3.94 -6.41
CA PRO A 488 -19.82 -4.97 -6.01
C PRO A 488 -21.10 -4.33 -5.45
N ILE A 489 -22.24 -4.86 -5.85
CA ILE A 489 -23.57 -4.52 -5.30
C ILE A 489 -23.93 -5.60 -4.28
N PHE A 490 -24.03 -5.22 -3.02
CA PHE A 490 -24.25 -6.16 -1.92
C PHE A 490 -25.73 -6.35 -1.59
N ASN A 491 -26.09 -7.56 -1.17
CA ASN A 491 -27.32 -7.81 -0.43
C ASN A 491 -27.12 -7.37 1.03
N TYR A 492 -27.68 -6.22 1.39
CA TYR A 492 -27.61 -5.74 2.77
C TYR A 492 -28.51 -6.56 3.74
N SER A 493 -29.47 -7.31 3.22
CA SER A 493 -30.47 -8.04 4.02
C SER A 493 -30.00 -9.44 4.44
N ARG A 494 -29.13 -10.09 3.65
CA ARG A 494 -28.64 -11.47 3.88
C ARG A 494 -27.14 -11.57 4.19
N GLY A 495 -26.51 -10.46 4.58
CA GLY A 495 -25.10 -10.41 4.97
C GLY A 495 -24.13 -10.35 3.78
N LYS A 496 -23.85 -9.14 3.29
CA LYS A 496 -22.78 -8.77 2.31
C LYS A 496 -22.57 -9.74 1.12
N GLU A 497 -23.57 -10.51 0.73
CA GLU A 497 -23.50 -11.35 -0.46
C GLU A 497 -23.51 -10.47 -1.72
N VAL A 498 -22.67 -10.75 -2.72
CA VAL A 498 -22.66 -9.98 -3.96
C VAL A 498 -23.85 -10.40 -4.85
N LEU A 499 -24.77 -9.46 -5.09
CA LEU A 499 -25.95 -9.65 -5.94
C LEU A 499 -25.63 -9.41 -7.42
N ALA A 500 -24.86 -8.36 -7.68
CA ALA A 500 -24.52 -7.88 -9.01
C ALA A 500 -23.24 -7.06 -8.93
N VAL A 501 -22.70 -6.68 -10.07
CA VAL A 501 -21.45 -5.93 -10.16
C VAL A 501 -21.66 -4.73 -11.08
N PHE A 502 -21.43 -3.54 -10.56
CA PHE A 502 -21.56 -2.26 -11.25
C PHE A 502 -20.25 -1.90 -11.93
N LEU A 503 -20.22 -1.98 -13.25
CA LEU A 503 -19.05 -1.77 -14.09
C LEU A 503 -19.07 -0.33 -14.67
N VAL A 504 -18.02 0.44 -14.39
CA VAL A 504 -17.90 1.85 -14.74
C VAL A 504 -16.80 2.01 -15.80
N GLY A 505 -17.15 2.58 -16.94
CA GLY A 505 -16.23 2.85 -18.05
C GLY A 505 -15.31 4.05 -17.81
N GLU A 506 -14.46 4.33 -18.79
CA GLU A 506 -13.50 5.44 -18.74
C GLU A 506 -14.20 6.81 -18.82
N LYS A 507 -13.61 7.84 -18.19
CA LYS A 507 -14.05 9.24 -18.33
C LYS A 507 -13.76 9.75 -19.74
N LYS A 508 -14.71 10.50 -20.32
CA LYS A 508 -14.56 11.08 -21.67
C LYS A 508 -13.35 12.02 -21.77
N ASN A 509 -13.08 12.75 -20.69
CA ASN A 509 -11.93 13.64 -20.59
C ASN A 509 -10.58 12.94 -20.28
N ARG A 510 -10.56 11.60 -20.17
CA ARG A 510 -9.39 10.78 -19.79
C ARG A 510 -8.70 11.17 -18.48
N LYS A 511 -9.33 11.99 -17.63
CA LYS A 511 -8.83 12.31 -16.29
C LYS A 511 -9.19 11.19 -15.31
N ASN A 512 -8.49 11.13 -14.19
CA ASN A 512 -8.79 10.20 -13.11
C ASN A 512 -10.11 10.58 -12.41
N PHE A 513 -10.78 9.60 -11.79
CA PHE A 513 -11.91 9.84 -10.91
C PHE A 513 -11.45 10.54 -9.63
N ASN A 514 -12.17 11.56 -9.18
CA ASN A 514 -11.91 12.23 -7.91
C ASN A 514 -12.61 11.54 -6.73
N LEU A 515 -12.21 11.89 -5.51
CA LEU A 515 -12.77 11.36 -4.26
C LEU A 515 -14.30 11.45 -4.16
N GLY A 516 -14.85 12.61 -4.53
CA GLY A 516 -16.29 12.83 -4.50
C GLY A 516 -17.06 11.95 -5.47
N GLU A 517 -16.51 11.74 -6.67
CA GLU A 517 -17.07 10.88 -7.72
C GLU A 517 -17.07 9.41 -7.32
N LEU A 518 -16.04 8.95 -6.60
CA LEU A 518 -15.96 7.59 -6.10
C LEU A 518 -16.95 7.33 -4.96
N HIS A 519 -17.11 8.30 -4.06
CA HIS A 519 -18.13 8.21 -3.02
C HIS A 519 -19.54 8.24 -3.63
N PHE A 520 -19.76 9.07 -4.66
CA PHE A 520 -21.00 9.10 -5.42
C PHE A 520 -21.31 7.73 -6.03
N LEU A 521 -20.33 7.10 -6.70
CA LEU A 521 -20.48 5.74 -7.25
C LEU A 521 -20.84 4.70 -6.18
N LYS A 522 -20.20 4.76 -5.01
CA LYS A 522 -20.50 3.87 -3.89
C LYS A 522 -21.94 4.04 -3.40
N GLU A 523 -22.41 5.26 -3.22
CA GLU A 523 -23.80 5.52 -2.85
C GLU A 523 -24.78 5.10 -3.96
N CYS A 524 -24.44 5.31 -5.24
CA CYS A 524 -25.22 4.78 -6.36
C CYS A 524 -25.30 3.25 -6.32
N THR A 525 -24.23 2.53 -5.95
CA THR A 525 -24.30 1.07 -5.82
C THR A 525 -25.21 0.61 -4.68
N ARG A 526 -25.30 1.39 -3.59
CA ARG A 526 -26.25 1.14 -2.50
C ARG A 526 -27.70 1.35 -2.94
N MET A 527 -27.95 2.42 -3.69
CA MET A 527 -29.25 2.67 -4.32
C MET A 527 -29.63 1.59 -5.34
N ALA A 528 -28.67 1.14 -6.16
CA ALA A 528 -28.87 0.06 -7.12
C ALA A 528 -29.20 -1.27 -6.41
N SER A 529 -28.60 -1.54 -5.25
CA SER A 529 -28.98 -2.69 -4.42
C SER A 529 -30.45 -2.64 -4.01
N MET A 530 -30.91 -1.49 -3.49
CA MET A 530 -32.31 -1.33 -3.08
C MET A 530 -33.26 -1.53 -4.26
N LEU A 531 -32.92 -0.98 -5.42
CA LEU A 531 -33.67 -1.19 -6.65
C LEU A 531 -33.73 -2.68 -7.06
N LEU A 532 -32.59 -3.37 -7.09
CA LEU A 532 -32.55 -4.78 -7.47
C LEU A 532 -33.35 -5.67 -6.50
N GLN A 533 -33.29 -5.37 -5.20
CA GLN A 533 -34.06 -6.09 -4.18
C GLN A 533 -35.57 -5.84 -4.33
N ASN A 534 -35.97 -4.59 -4.50
CA ASN A 534 -37.38 -4.24 -4.73
C ASN A 534 -37.90 -4.92 -6.01
N TYR A 535 -37.06 -5.01 -7.04
CA TYR A 535 -37.40 -5.72 -8.27
C TYR A 535 -37.59 -7.22 -8.04
N THR A 536 -36.70 -7.88 -7.30
CA THR A 536 -36.85 -9.32 -7.00
C THR A 536 -38.14 -9.59 -6.23
N LEU A 537 -38.46 -8.75 -5.23
CA LEU A 537 -39.70 -8.89 -4.45
C LEU A 537 -40.95 -8.68 -5.30
N LEU A 538 -40.95 -7.66 -6.17
CA LEU A 538 -42.06 -7.42 -7.10
C LEU A 538 -42.24 -8.58 -8.08
N ALA A 539 -41.15 -9.14 -8.61
CA ALA A 539 -41.20 -10.28 -9.52
C ALA A 539 -41.80 -11.52 -8.85
N GLU A 540 -41.37 -11.82 -7.61
CA GLU A 540 -41.92 -12.91 -6.79
C GLU A 540 -43.41 -12.69 -6.49
N GLU A 541 -43.83 -11.46 -6.19
CA GLU A 541 -45.23 -11.15 -5.90
C GLU A 541 -46.12 -11.30 -7.15
N VAL A 542 -45.64 -10.87 -8.32
CA VAL A 542 -46.33 -11.06 -9.60
C VAL A 542 -46.46 -12.55 -9.93
N GLU A 543 -45.43 -13.34 -9.69
CA GLU A 543 -45.47 -14.79 -9.90
C GLU A 543 -46.46 -15.46 -8.94
N LYS A 544 -46.45 -15.09 -7.66
CA LYS A 544 -47.42 -15.58 -6.69
C LYS A 544 -48.85 -15.25 -7.12
N LYS A 545 -49.12 -14.03 -7.59
CA LYS A 545 -50.43 -13.63 -8.12
C LYS A 545 -50.81 -14.44 -9.36
N ARG A 546 -49.87 -14.72 -10.25
CA ARG A 546 -50.10 -15.58 -11.43
C ARG A 546 -50.46 -17.01 -11.03
N ILE A 547 -49.70 -17.62 -10.12
CA ILE A 547 -49.97 -18.97 -9.60
C ILE A 547 -51.36 -19.03 -8.94
N VAL A 548 -51.71 -18.04 -8.11
CA VAL A 548 -53.04 -17.96 -7.48
C VAL A 548 -54.14 -17.81 -8.53
N ARG A 549 -53.92 -17.00 -9.57
CA ARG A 549 -54.87 -16.86 -10.68
C ARG A 549 -55.04 -18.17 -11.44
N ASP A 550 -53.95 -18.87 -11.74
CA ASP A 550 -53.97 -20.14 -12.48
C ASP A 550 -54.65 -21.24 -11.65
N LEU A 551 -54.40 -21.28 -10.33
CA LEU A 551 -55.11 -22.18 -9.39
C LEU A 551 -56.60 -21.86 -9.31
N ASN A 552 -56.99 -20.59 -9.27
CA ASN A 552 -58.39 -20.19 -9.28
C ASN A 552 -59.07 -20.57 -10.60
N MET A 553 -58.39 -20.38 -11.75
CA MET A 553 -58.91 -20.83 -13.04
C MET A 553 -59.04 -22.35 -13.09
N ALA A 554 -58.05 -23.10 -12.59
CA ALA A 554 -58.12 -24.55 -12.50
C ALA A 554 -59.30 -24.99 -11.62
N SER A 555 -59.51 -24.35 -10.47
CA SER A 555 -60.66 -24.63 -9.59
C SER A 555 -62.01 -24.30 -10.24
N ILE A 556 -62.09 -23.24 -11.04
CA ILE A 556 -63.30 -22.89 -11.81
C ILE A 556 -63.57 -23.95 -12.89
N ILE A 557 -62.53 -24.36 -13.62
CA ILE A 557 -62.61 -25.40 -14.66
C ILE A 557 -63.06 -26.74 -14.05
N ASP A 558 -62.44 -27.15 -12.93
CA ASP A 558 -62.80 -28.36 -12.20
C ASP A 558 -64.27 -28.34 -11.75
N LYS A 559 -64.72 -27.23 -11.17
CA LYS A 559 -66.13 -27.03 -10.80
C LYS A 559 -67.07 -27.04 -12.00
N THR A 560 -66.67 -26.49 -13.15
CA THR A 560 -67.53 -26.46 -14.34
C THR A 560 -67.58 -27.80 -15.06
N LEU A 561 -66.50 -28.58 -15.05
CA LEU A 561 -66.46 -29.94 -15.60
C LEU A 561 -67.31 -30.92 -14.76
N HIS A 562 -67.24 -30.85 -13.43
CA HIS A 562 -68.09 -31.70 -12.57
C HIS A 562 -69.58 -31.33 -12.58
N VAL A 563 -69.95 -30.11 -12.94
CA VAL A 563 -71.37 -29.75 -13.17
C VAL A 563 -71.92 -30.44 -14.43
N ALA A 564 -71.10 -30.68 -15.46
CA ALA A 564 -71.52 -31.33 -16.69
C ALA A 564 -71.87 -32.84 -16.52
N GLU A 565 -71.26 -33.54 -15.56
CA GLU A 565 -71.54 -34.97 -15.31
C GLU A 565 -72.89 -35.21 -14.60
N SER A 566 -73.52 -34.17 -14.03
CA SER A 566 -74.75 -34.29 -13.24
C SER A 566 -76.07 -34.24 -14.05
N ARG A 567 -76.02 -34.07 -15.37
CA ARG A 567 -77.20 -34.26 -16.23
C ARG A 567 -77.15 -35.64 -16.85
N HIS A 568 -77.78 -36.62 -16.17
CA HIS A 568 -78.23 -37.84 -16.83
C HIS A 568 -78.98 -37.46 -18.12
N ILE A 569 -78.38 -37.72 -19.27
CA ILE A 569 -79.05 -37.64 -20.56
C ILE A 569 -80.08 -38.78 -20.57
N GLN A 570 -81.31 -38.48 -20.13
CA GLN A 570 -82.43 -39.39 -20.28
C GLN A 570 -82.83 -39.44 -21.75
N GLY A 571 -82.45 -40.53 -22.42
CA GLY A 571 -83.04 -40.95 -23.70
C GLY A 571 -82.48 -40.28 -24.94
N VAL A 572 -81.33 -40.75 -25.43
CA VAL A 572 -80.97 -40.55 -26.84
C VAL A 572 -81.70 -41.60 -27.67
N LYS A 573 -82.76 -41.22 -28.40
CA LYS A 573 -83.36 -42.06 -29.44
C LYS A 573 -82.51 -41.96 -30.70
N ILE A 574 -81.76 -43.02 -31.01
CA ILE A 574 -81.03 -43.17 -32.26
C ILE A 574 -81.98 -43.87 -33.26
N GLY A 575 -82.39 -43.15 -34.30
CA GLY A 575 -83.16 -43.70 -35.42
C GLY A 575 -82.24 -44.12 -36.56
N PHE A 576 -82.27 -45.40 -36.93
CA PHE A 576 -81.60 -45.90 -38.13
C PHE A 576 -82.54 -45.75 -39.34
N PHE A 577 -82.11 -45.04 -40.37
CA PHE A 577 -82.72 -45.13 -41.70
C PHE A 577 -82.04 -46.25 -42.48
N LEU A 578 -82.77 -47.32 -42.75
CA LEU A 578 -82.37 -48.39 -43.67
C LEU A 578 -82.92 -48.03 -45.06
N TYR A 579 -82.02 -47.69 -45.99
CA TYR A 579 -82.33 -47.62 -47.42
C TYR A 579 -82.45 -49.05 -47.96
N GLN A 580 -83.64 -49.43 -48.42
CA GLN A 580 -83.84 -50.65 -49.22
C GLN A 580 -83.47 -50.39 -50.67
N LEU A 581 -82.61 -51.25 -51.20
CA LEU A 581 -82.65 -51.76 -52.58
C LEU A 581 -82.43 -53.26 -52.53
#